data_AF-A0A0P4RFB0-F1
#
_entry.id   AF-A0A0P4RFB0-F1
#
_cell.length_a   1.000
_cell.length_b   1.000
_cell.length_c   1.000
_cell.angle_alpha   90.00
_cell.angle_beta   90.00
_cell.angle_gamma   90.00
#
_symmetry.space_group_name_H-M   'P 1'
#
loop_
_entity.id
_entity.type
_entity.pdbx_description
1 polymer ?
#
loop_
_entity_poly.entity_id
_entity_poly.type
_entity_poly.pdbx_seq_one_letter_code
_entity_poly.pdbx_strand_id
1 'polypeptide(L)'
;MPLLDIPDVFIGSTDDGHSFVVINRRIPAADRLLTDAGFFAREHLGRTLYLLPPGTAQDAHERAGDAMYGLLAHTHDFVDLSWTTRWRPGTPEADPDLRFQFTNATVTATAQTSAARSLLEQHGFARAADGSSYQPLPGLEQRSLLGAVTAAETHAYTLGLTVRVGLGIPTPMDIPAAPGRASAVAPRPPSAPAARRRPR
;
A
#
# COMPACT_ATOMS: atom_id res chain seq x y z
N MET A 1 -0.42 -11.63 -4.30
CA MET A 1 0.65 -11.96 -3.33
C MET A 1 0.02 -12.20 -1.97
N PRO A 2 0.26 -13.35 -1.31
CA PRO A 2 -0.43 -13.72 -0.07
C PRO A 2 -0.14 -12.78 1.11
N LEU A 3 1.04 -12.14 1.15
CA LEU A 3 1.39 -11.23 2.24
C LEU A 3 0.51 -9.97 2.30
N LEU A 4 0.01 -9.53 1.14
CA LEU A 4 -0.86 -8.36 1.06
C LEU A 4 -2.22 -8.64 1.71
N ASP A 5 -2.57 -9.91 1.91
CA ASP A 5 -3.87 -10.37 2.44
C ASP A 5 -3.85 -10.56 3.97
N ILE A 6 -2.70 -10.30 4.62
CA ILE A 6 -2.50 -10.57 6.05
C ILE A 6 -3.14 -9.52 6.96
N PRO A 7 -2.86 -8.21 6.80
CA PRO A 7 -3.48 -7.18 7.64
C PRO A 7 -4.89 -6.84 7.13
N ASP A 8 -5.75 -6.25 7.97
CA ASP A 8 -7.03 -5.72 7.53
C ASP A 8 -6.85 -4.63 6.45
N VAL A 9 -5.78 -3.82 6.60
CA VAL A 9 -5.36 -2.80 5.64
C VAL A 9 -3.86 -2.89 5.38
N PHE A 10 -3.49 -2.94 4.10
CA PHE A 10 -2.11 -2.92 3.65
C PHE A 10 -1.83 -1.66 2.85
N ILE A 11 -0.74 -0.97 3.16
CA ILE A 11 -0.26 0.22 2.46
C ILE A 11 1.15 -0.05 1.96
N GLY A 12 1.39 0.25 0.69
CA GLY A 12 2.71 0.08 0.08
C GLY A 12 2.92 1.04 -1.08
N SER A 13 3.98 0.79 -1.84
CA SER A 13 4.28 1.56 -3.05
C SER A 13 4.39 0.66 -4.28
N THR A 14 3.95 1.15 -5.42
CA THR A 14 4.23 0.56 -6.73
C THR A 14 5.69 0.78 -7.13
N ASP A 15 6.15 0.09 -8.17
CA ASP A 15 7.53 0.17 -8.63
C ASP A 15 7.95 1.58 -9.09
N ASP A 16 6.99 2.41 -9.50
CA ASP A 16 7.16 3.83 -9.88
C ASP A 16 6.79 4.83 -8.77
N GLY A 17 6.58 4.35 -7.54
CA GLY A 17 6.43 5.21 -6.36
C GLY A 17 5.03 5.77 -6.11
N HIS A 18 3.97 5.21 -6.70
CA HIS A 18 2.61 5.49 -6.25
C HIS A 18 2.34 4.79 -4.92
N SER A 19 1.76 5.49 -3.95
CA SER A 19 1.22 4.83 -2.77
C SER A 19 -0.04 4.07 -3.15
N PHE A 20 -0.20 2.87 -2.63
CA PHE A 20 -1.41 2.07 -2.79
C PHE A 20 -1.94 1.58 -1.45
N VAL A 21 -3.25 1.36 -1.39
CA VAL A 21 -3.95 0.76 -0.26
C VAL A 21 -4.74 -0.45 -0.74
N VAL A 22 -4.65 -1.55 -0.01
CA VAL A 22 -5.50 -2.74 -0.13
C VAL A 22 -6.31 -2.91 1.15
N ILE A 23 -7.61 -3.15 1.00
CA ILE A 23 -8.56 -3.39 2.09
C ILE A 23 -8.98 -4.86 2.06
N ASN A 24 -8.49 -5.67 3.00
CA ASN A 24 -8.76 -7.11 3.05
C ASN A 24 -9.98 -7.47 3.89
N ARG A 25 -10.36 -6.57 4.80
CA ARG A 25 -11.56 -6.71 5.63
C ARG A 25 -12.54 -5.60 5.32
N ARG A 26 -13.83 -5.93 5.33
CA ARG A 26 -14.89 -4.93 5.11
C ARG A 26 -14.82 -3.84 6.18
N ILE A 27 -14.42 -2.63 5.77
CA ILE A 27 -14.45 -1.42 6.58
C ILE A 27 -15.56 -0.51 6.06
N PRO A 28 -16.50 -0.06 6.92
CA PRO A 28 -17.54 0.87 6.51
C PRO A 28 -16.94 2.14 5.91
N ALA A 29 -17.51 2.59 4.79
CA ALA A 29 -17.09 3.82 4.09
C ALA A 29 -15.62 3.89 3.63
N ALA A 30 -14.84 2.80 3.64
CA ALA A 30 -13.45 2.79 3.18
C ALA A 30 -13.28 3.37 1.77
N ASP A 31 -14.16 2.98 0.84
CA ASP A 31 -14.16 3.52 -0.53
C ASP A 31 -14.23 5.04 -0.53
N ARG A 32 -15.16 5.59 0.26
CA ARG A 32 -15.39 7.04 0.35
C ARG A 32 -14.20 7.75 1.00
N LEU A 33 -13.69 7.22 2.10
CA LEU A 33 -12.54 7.78 2.82
C LEU A 33 -11.32 7.87 1.88
N LEU A 34 -11.07 6.82 1.10
CA LEU A 34 -9.95 6.77 0.16
C LEU A 34 -10.19 7.71 -1.03
N THR A 35 -11.39 7.73 -1.62
CA THR A 35 -11.66 8.64 -2.75
C THR A 35 -11.66 10.11 -2.35
N ASP A 36 -12.16 10.45 -1.15
CA ASP A 36 -12.17 11.82 -0.64
C ASP A 36 -10.74 12.32 -0.38
N ALA A 37 -9.81 11.41 -0.05
CA ALA A 37 -8.37 11.67 0.03
C ALA A 37 -7.64 11.68 -1.33
N GLY A 38 -8.35 11.47 -2.44
CA GLY A 38 -7.81 11.53 -3.79
C GLY A 38 -7.25 10.21 -4.33
N PHE A 39 -7.54 9.07 -3.68
CA PHE A 39 -7.21 7.76 -4.23
C PHE A 39 -8.18 7.37 -5.35
N PHE A 40 -7.68 6.66 -6.36
CA PHE A 40 -8.48 6.08 -7.44
C PHE A 40 -8.34 4.55 -7.47
N ALA A 41 -9.43 3.87 -7.82
CA ALA A 41 -9.48 2.40 -7.81
C ALA A 41 -8.96 1.77 -9.12
N ARG A 42 -8.08 0.79 -9.00
CA ARG A 42 -7.59 -0.10 -10.06
C ARG A 42 -7.78 -1.56 -9.68
N GLU A 43 -7.95 -2.44 -10.65
CA GLU A 43 -8.00 -3.88 -10.40
C GLU A 43 -6.63 -4.51 -10.69
N HIS A 44 -6.07 -5.21 -9.72
CA HIS A 44 -4.81 -5.93 -9.89
C HIS A 44 -4.95 -7.32 -9.28
N LEU A 45 -4.79 -8.39 -10.08
CA LEU A 45 -4.91 -9.78 -9.61
C LEU A 45 -6.24 -10.08 -8.86
N GLY A 46 -7.36 -9.58 -9.39
CA GLY A 46 -8.71 -9.86 -8.88
C GLY A 46 -9.09 -9.11 -7.59
N ARG A 47 -8.33 -8.08 -7.20
CA ARG A 47 -8.60 -7.22 -6.03
C ARG A 47 -8.55 -5.75 -6.42
N THR A 48 -9.20 -4.93 -5.61
CA THR A 48 -9.15 -3.47 -5.76
C THR A 48 -7.92 -2.92 -5.05
N LEU A 49 -7.10 -2.17 -5.79
CA LEU A 49 -6.02 -1.33 -5.28
C LEU A 49 -6.49 0.13 -5.37
N TYR A 50 -6.46 0.84 -4.25
CA TYR A 50 -6.66 2.27 -4.23
C TYR A 50 -5.30 2.93 -4.38
N LEU A 51 -5.12 3.73 -5.43
CA LEU A 51 -3.85 4.35 -5.77
C LEU A 51 -3.89 5.85 -5.53
N LEU A 52 -2.86 6.39 -4.90
CA LEU A 52 -2.63 7.82 -4.79
C LEU A 52 -1.48 8.20 -5.74
N PRO A 53 -1.68 9.16 -6.66
CA PRO A 53 -0.60 9.65 -7.53
C PRO A 53 0.60 10.14 -6.72
N PRO A 54 1.83 9.98 -7.22
CA PRO A 54 2.98 10.62 -6.62
C PRO A 54 2.79 12.14 -6.68
N GLY A 55 2.79 12.78 -5.50
CA GLY A 55 2.77 14.23 -5.35
C GLY A 55 4.11 14.75 -4.86
N THR A 56 4.13 15.98 -4.34
CA THR A 56 5.21 16.30 -3.39
C THR A 56 5.09 15.34 -2.21
N ALA A 57 6.23 14.93 -1.63
CA ALA A 57 6.21 13.99 -0.50
C ALA A 57 5.33 14.46 0.65
N GLN A 58 5.18 15.78 0.81
CA GLN A 58 4.30 16.40 1.80
C GLN A 58 2.81 16.21 1.44
N ASP A 59 2.39 16.57 0.22
CA ASP A 59 0.97 16.49 -0.17
C ASP A 59 0.44 15.06 -0.24
N ALA A 60 1.29 14.10 -0.63
CA ALA A 60 0.93 12.69 -0.67
C ALA A 60 0.84 12.12 0.76
N HIS A 61 1.74 12.54 1.65
CA HIS A 61 1.75 12.14 3.06
C HIS A 61 0.53 12.68 3.82
N GLU A 62 0.18 13.96 3.64
CA GLU A 62 -1.00 14.56 4.27
C GLU A 62 -2.28 13.85 3.83
N ARG A 63 -2.46 13.63 2.51
CA ARG A 63 -3.65 12.95 1.97
C ARG A 63 -3.74 11.48 2.40
N ALA A 64 -2.63 10.75 2.38
CA ALA A 64 -2.60 9.39 2.90
C ALA A 64 -2.91 9.36 4.41
N GLY A 65 -2.37 10.32 5.16
CA GLY A 65 -2.62 10.48 6.60
C GLY A 65 -4.09 10.68 6.94
N ASP A 66 -4.79 11.56 6.20
CA ASP A 66 -6.23 11.80 6.39
C ASP A 66 -7.07 10.54 6.16
N ALA A 67 -6.78 9.80 5.08
CA ALA A 67 -7.44 8.52 4.81
C ALA A 67 -7.15 7.50 5.92
N MET A 68 -5.90 7.40 6.37
CA MET A 68 -5.49 6.46 7.40
C MET A 68 -6.14 6.75 8.75
N TYR A 69 -6.26 8.03 9.13
CA TYR A 69 -6.97 8.41 10.35
C TYR A 69 -8.43 7.91 10.34
N GLY A 70 -9.11 8.05 9.20
CA GLY A 70 -10.46 7.51 9.03
C GLY A 70 -10.54 5.99 9.13
N LEU A 71 -9.58 5.27 8.55
CA LEU A 71 -9.54 3.81 8.62
C LEU A 71 -9.16 3.28 10.02
N LEU A 72 -8.28 3.98 10.75
CA LEU A 72 -7.87 3.64 12.12
C LEU A 72 -9.03 3.67 13.13
N ALA A 73 -10.11 4.39 12.83
CA ALA A 73 -11.33 4.34 13.62
C ALA A 73 -12.04 2.96 13.56
N HIS A 74 -11.65 2.08 12.62
CA HIS A 74 -12.35 0.82 12.34
C HIS A 74 -11.49 -0.43 12.52
N THR A 75 -10.17 -0.32 12.40
CA THR A 75 -9.24 -1.42 12.68
C THR A 75 -7.93 -0.84 13.20
N HIS A 76 -7.07 -1.68 13.79
CA HIS A 76 -5.69 -1.34 14.14
C HIS A 76 -4.71 -2.35 13.50
N ASP A 77 -5.23 -3.31 12.70
CA ASP A 77 -4.42 -4.27 11.97
C ASP A 77 -3.98 -3.66 10.63
N PHE A 78 -3.01 -2.77 10.71
CA PHE A 78 -2.40 -2.08 9.56
C PHE A 78 -0.96 -2.53 9.36
N VAL A 79 -0.57 -2.59 8.10
CA VAL A 79 0.84 -2.58 7.73
C VAL A 79 1.06 -1.44 6.74
N ASP A 80 2.06 -0.62 7.03
CA ASP A 80 2.50 0.46 6.16
C ASP A 80 3.96 0.24 5.77
N LEU A 81 4.20 0.02 4.48
CA LEU A 81 5.51 -0.06 3.85
C LEU A 81 5.68 1.03 2.77
N SER A 82 4.85 2.07 2.81
CA SER A 82 4.86 3.16 1.82
C SER A 82 5.74 4.34 2.24
N TRP A 83 6.11 4.43 3.52
CA TRP A 83 6.70 5.63 4.13
C TRP A 83 8.13 5.94 3.68
N THR A 84 8.82 4.97 3.08
CA THR A 84 10.21 5.15 2.65
C THR A 84 10.38 5.43 1.15
N THR A 85 9.30 5.35 0.37
CA THR A 85 9.35 5.68 -1.06
C THR A 85 9.20 7.18 -1.26
N ARG A 86 10.25 7.96 -0.95
CA ARG A 86 10.31 9.39 -1.31
C ARG A 86 10.50 9.54 -2.82
N TRP A 87 9.42 9.42 -3.58
CA TRP A 87 9.45 9.71 -5.01
C TRP A 87 9.78 11.19 -5.23
N ARG A 88 10.83 11.46 -6.00
CA ARG A 88 11.17 12.81 -6.48
C ARG A 88 11.10 12.83 -7.99
N PRO A 89 10.10 13.50 -8.59
CA PRO A 89 10.02 13.59 -10.04
C PRO A 89 11.25 14.34 -10.60
N GLY A 90 11.89 13.78 -11.62
CA GLY A 90 12.96 14.44 -12.39
C GLY A 90 14.38 14.29 -11.85
N THR A 91 14.59 13.59 -10.72
CA THR A 91 15.92 13.18 -10.27
C THR A 91 16.09 11.67 -10.42
N PRO A 92 17.22 11.18 -10.95
CA PRO A 92 17.56 9.76 -10.83
C PRO A 92 17.44 9.37 -9.37
N GLU A 93 16.65 8.35 -9.08
CA GLU A 93 16.50 7.85 -7.72
C GLU A 93 17.87 7.35 -7.27
N ALA A 94 18.44 8.00 -6.26
CA ALA A 94 19.68 7.50 -5.65
C ALA A 94 19.41 6.08 -5.15
N ASP A 95 20.37 5.19 -5.29
CA ASP A 95 20.20 3.86 -4.72
C ASP A 95 19.97 3.98 -3.20
N PRO A 96 18.97 3.25 -2.66
CA PRO A 96 18.64 3.33 -1.25
C PRO A 96 19.71 2.64 -0.41
N ASP A 97 19.87 3.09 0.82
CA ASP A 97 20.74 2.45 1.81
C ASP A 97 20.30 1.00 2.07
N LEU A 98 18.99 0.76 2.03
CA LEU A 98 18.33 -0.53 2.21
C LEU A 98 17.30 -0.80 1.10
N ARG A 99 17.34 -1.99 0.52
CA ARG A 99 16.29 -2.45 -0.40
C ARG A 99 15.73 -3.77 0.07
N PHE A 100 14.42 -3.85 0.27
CA PHE A 100 13.69 -5.10 0.47
C PHE A 100 12.99 -5.45 -0.84
N GLN A 101 13.11 -6.69 -1.29
CA GLN A 101 12.41 -7.21 -2.46
C GLN A 101 11.58 -8.41 -2.06
N PHE A 102 10.27 -8.30 -2.23
CA PHE A 102 9.35 -9.41 -2.04
C PHE A 102 9.16 -10.17 -3.35
N THR A 103 9.27 -11.50 -3.29
CA THR A 103 9.04 -12.39 -4.45
C THR A 103 8.40 -13.67 -3.95
N ASN A 104 7.20 -14.03 -4.40
CA ASN A 104 6.55 -15.32 -4.06
C ASN A 104 6.60 -15.68 -2.56
N ALA A 105 6.33 -14.71 -1.68
CA ALA A 105 6.35 -14.83 -0.22
C ALA A 105 7.74 -14.98 0.44
N THR A 106 8.83 -14.87 -0.31
CA THR A 106 10.16 -14.63 0.25
C THR A 106 10.48 -13.15 0.23
N VAL A 107 11.39 -12.72 1.11
CA VAL A 107 11.99 -11.40 1.04
C VAL A 107 13.50 -11.56 0.94
N THR A 108 14.10 -10.74 0.10
CA THR A 108 15.54 -10.55 0.02
C THR A 108 15.84 -9.11 0.33
N ALA A 109 16.84 -8.84 1.16
CA ALA A 109 17.29 -7.50 1.49
C ALA A 109 18.70 -7.25 0.95
N THR A 110 19.01 -6.02 0.56
CA THR A 110 20.38 -5.56 0.29
C THR A 110 20.66 -4.29 1.08
N ALA A 111 21.94 -4.09 1.42
CA ALA A 111 22.40 -2.97 2.25
C ALA A 111 23.69 -2.37 1.70
N GLN A 112 23.68 -1.05 1.46
CA GLN A 112 24.84 -0.33 0.92
C GLN A 112 25.83 0.11 2.00
N THR A 113 25.33 0.52 3.16
CA THR A 113 26.14 1.06 4.26
C THR A 113 26.38 0.04 5.37
N SER A 114 27.41 0.25 6.19
CA SER A 114 27.63 -0.58 7.39
C SER A 114 26.47 -0.46 8.38
N ALA A 115 25.90 0.74 8.53
CA ALA A 115 24.73 0.99 9.37
C ALA A 115 23.52 0.17 8.91
N ALA A 116 23.24 0.16 7.60
CA ALA A 116 22.18 -0.64 6.99
C ALA A 116 22.38 -2.15 7.22
N ARG A 117 23.63 -2.64 7.07
CA ARG A 117 23.97 -4.06 7.33
C ARG A 117 23.71 -4.44 8.79
N SER A 118 24.21 -3.65 9.73
CA SER A 118 24.01 -3.89 11.16
C SER A 118 22.53 -3.84 11.54
N LEU A 119 21.75 -2.95 10.94
CA LEU A 119 20.31 -2.88 11.15
C LEU A 119 19.61 -4.16 10.69
N LEU A 120 19.94 -4.68 9.50
CA LEU A 120 19.38 -5.94 9.01
C LEU A 120 19.69 -7.10 9.97
N GLU A 121 20.94 -7.19 10.42
CA GLU A 121 21.37 -8.23 11.37
C GLU A 121 20.61 -8.14 12.71
N GLN A 122 20.37 -6.93 13.22
CA GLN A 122 19.58 -6.70 14.44
C GLN A 122 18.12 -7.13 14.29
N HIS A 123 17.56 -7.04 13.09
CA HIS A 123 16.17 -7.43 12.79
C HIS A 123 16.04 -8.88 12.28
N GLY A 124 17.06 -9.71 12.51
CA GLY A 124 16.99 -11.14 12.22
C GLY A 124 17.16 -11.49 10.75
N PHE A 125 17.82 -10.63 9.99
CA PHE A 125 18.26 -10.96 8.63
C PHE A 125 19.72 -11.43 8.65
N ALA A 126 19.96 -12.63 8.15
CA ALA A 126 21.28 -13.20 8.00
C ALA A 126 21.83 -12.95 6.59
N ARG A 127 23.14 -12.72 6.49
CA ARG A 127 23.80 -12.58 5.19
C ARG A 127 23.72 -13.88 4.39
N ALA A 128 23.29 -13.79 3.14
CA ALA A 128 23.19 -14.92 2.24
C ALA A 128 24.58 -15.37 1.73
N ALA A 129 24.63 -16.55 1.11
CA ALA A 129 25.85 -17.13 0.56
C ALA A 129 26.48 -16.29 -0.57
N ASP A 130 25.69 -15.46 -1.25
CA ASP A 130 26.19 -14.53 -2.27
C ASP A 130 27.02 -13.36 -1.69
N GLY A 131 27.06 -13.23 -0.36
CA GLY A 131 27.80 -12.21 0.35
C GLY A 131 27.30 -10.78 0.13
N SER A 132 26.21 -10.55 -0.58
CA SER A 132 25.72 -9.20 -0.91
C SER A 132 24.26 -8.99 -0.53
N SER A 133 23.50 -10.08 -0.39
CA SER A 133 22.12 -10.05 0.07
C SER A 133 21.99 -10.60 1.49
N TYR A 134 20.82 -10.30 2.05
CA TYR A 134 20.38 -10.69 3.37
C TYR A 134 19.04 -11.38 3.23
N GLN A 135 18.84 -12.44 3.98
CA GLN A 135 17.59 -13.19 4.02
C GLN A 135 17.10 -13.28 5.46
N PRO A 136 15.78 -13.24 5.68
CA PRO A 136 15.23 -13.52 6.99
C PRO A 136 15.68 -14.91 7.46
N LEU A 137 15.79 -15.10 8.77
CA LEU A 137 16.01 -16.42 9.33
C LEU A 137 14.95 -17.42 8.81
N PRO A 138 15.34 -18.67 8.50
CA PRO A 138 14.42 -19.66 7.97
C PRO A 138 13.30 -19.98 8.97
N GLY A 139 12.11 -20.31 8.47
CA GLY A 139 10.96 -20.69 9.29
C GLY A 139 10.12 -19.53 9.82
N LEU A 140 10.37 -18.29 9.39
CA LEU A 140 9.46 -17.19 9.68
C LEU A 140 8.14 -17.34 8.91
N GLU A 141 7.04 -17.37 9.67
CA GLU A 141 5.69 -17.20 9.15
C GLU A 141 5.54 -15.84 8.46
N GLN A 142 4.65 -15.72 7.46
CA GLN A 142 4.53 -14.50 6.65
C GLN A 142 4.21 -13.25 7.47
N ARG A 143 3.41 -13.37 8.54
CA ARG A 143 3.09 -12.23 9.42
C ARG A 143 4.30 -11.79 10.24
N SER A 144 5.13 -12.73 10.70
CA SER A 144 6.37 -12.43 11.41
C SER A 144 7.42 -11.83 10.47
N LEU A 145 7.49 -12.32 9.24
CA LEU A 145 8.32 -11.74 8.18
C LEU A 145 7.93 -10.29 7.90
N LEU A 146 6.63 -10.04 7.76
CA LEU A 146 6.10 -8.70 7.53
C LEU A 146 6.43 -7.77 8.71
N GLY A 147 6.24 -8.24 9.94
CA GLY A 147 6.63 -7.50 11.14
C GLY A 147 8.11 -7.18 11.21
N ALA A 148 9.00 -8.10 10.83
CA ALA A 148 10.44 -7.87 10.78
C ALA A 148 10.83 -6.81 9.75
N VAL A 149 10.21 -6.82 8.56
CA VAL A 149 10.44 -5.80 7.53
C VAL A 149 9.94 -4.44 7.98
N THR A 150 8.71 -4.34 8.52
CA THR A 150 8.17 -3.07 9.05
C THR A 150 9.01 -2.52 10.19
N ALA A 151 9.50 -3.37 11.10
CA ALA A 151 10.38 -2.96 12.19
C ALA A 151 11.74 -2.46 11.68
N ALA A 152 12.31 -3.14 10.69
CA ALA A 152 13.55 -2.73 10.05
C ALA A 152 13.40 -1.40 9.31
N GLU A 153 12.33 -1.23 8.54
CA GLU A 153 12.02 0.02 7.85
C GLU A 153 11.85 1.19 8.84
N THR A 154 11.08 0.98 9.91
CA THR A 154 10.86 2.00 10.94
C THR A 154 12.16 2.39 11.63
N HIS A 155 13.02 1.42 11.97
CA HIS A 155 14.33 1.71 12.56
C HIS A 155 15.25 2.43 11.56
N ALA A 156 15.20 2.08 10.27
CA ALA A 156 15.98 2.75 9.26
C ALA A 156 15.57 4.22 9.12
N TYR A 157 14.27 4.49 9.17
CA TYR A 157 13.73 5.85 9.19
C TYR A 157 14.26 6.67 10.37
N THR A 158 14.29 6.13 11.59
CA THR A 158 14.80 6.87 12.75
C THR A 158 16.30 7.16 12.68
N LEU A 159 17.05 6.38 11.90
CA LEU A 159 18.47 6.61 11.61
C LEU A 159 18.69 7.50 10.37
N GLY A 160 17.63 7.95 9.70
CA GLY A 160 17.72 8.75 8.49
C GLY A 160 18.21 7.98 7.26
N LEU A 161 18.15 6.65 7.29
CA LEU A 161 18.49 5.78 6.15
C LEU A 161 17.36 5.77 5.13
N THR A 162 17.74 5.74 3.86
CA THR A 162 16.80 5.57 2.75
C THR A 162 16.46 4.09 2.56
N VAL A 163 15.17 3.76 2.47
CA VAL A 163 14.70 2.38 2.28
C VAL A 163 13.84 2.33 1.03
N ARG A 164 13.92 1.23 0.30
CA ARG A 164 12.97 0.89 -0.76
C ARG A 164 12.39 -0.49 -0.53
N VAL A 165 11.07 -0.59 -0.56
CA VAL A 165 10.36 -1.87 -0.49
C VAL A 165 9.73 -2.17 -1.84
N GLY A 166 10.35 -3.08 -2.58
CA GLY A 166 9.83 -3.60 -3.84
C GLY A 166 8.80 -4.71 -3.59
N LEU A 167 7.53 -4.41 -3.83
CA LEU A 167 6.44 -5.37 -3.75
C LEU A 167 6.12 -6.03 -5.10
N GLY A 168 6.79 -5.60 -6.19
CA GLY A 168 6.56 -6.14 -7.53
C GLY A 168 5.18 -5.80 -8.08
N ILE A 169 4.60 -4.68 -7.64
CA ILE A 169 3.34 -4.16 -8.17
C ILE A 169 3.70 -3.17 -9.28
N PRO A 170 3.24 -3.43 -10.52
CA PRO A 170 3.64 -2.66 -11.69
C PRO A 170 3.10 -1.23 -11.62
N THR A 171 3.55 -0.38 -12.56
CA THR A 171 3.11 1.01 -12.63
C THR A 171 1.59 1.09 -12.87
N PRO A 172 0.90 2.14 -12.39
CA PRO A 172 -0.55 2.25 -12.57
C PRO A 172 -1.04 2.27 -14.01
N MET A 173 -0.18 2.64 -14.97
CA MET A 173 -0.52 2.59 -16.40
C MET A 173 -0.64 1.17 -16.93
N ASP A 174 0.02 0.22 -16.26
CA ASP A 174 -0.04 -1.21 -16.57
C ASP A 174 -1.17 -1.93 -15.79
N ILE A 175 -1.87 -1.22 -14.89
CA ILE A 175 -2.96 -1.77 -14.09
C ILE A 175 -4.32 -1.30 -14.63
N PRO A 176 -5.24 -2.21 -15.01
CA PRO A 176 -6.54 -1.83 -15.55
C PRO A 176 -7.42 -1.11 -14.50
N ALA A 177 -8.28 -0.22 -15.00
CA ALA A 177 -9.31 0.42 -14.16
C ALA A 177 -10.18 -0.65 -13.47
N ALA A 178 -10.47 -0.45 -12.18
CA ALA A 178 -11.42 -1.32 -11.50
C ALA A 178 -12.79 -1.16 -12.17
N PRO A 179 -13.58 -2.24 -12.32
CA PRO A 179 -14.94 -2.16 -12.78
C PRO A 179 -15.70 -1.15 -11.91
N GLY A 180 -16.18 -0.06 -12.52
CA GLY A 180 -17.00 0.90 -11.80
C GLY A 180 -18.19 0.16 -11.22
N ARG A 181 -18.33 0.15 -9.90
CA ARG A 181 -19.54 -0.33 -9.24
C ARG A 181 -20.66 0.54 -9.81
N ALA A 182 -21.50 -0.03 -10.68
CA ALA A 182 -22.63 0.67 -11.24
C ALA A 182 -23.40 1.26 -10.06
N SER A 183 -23.39 2.59 -9.93
CA SER A 183 -24.27 3.28 -8.99
C SER A 183 -25.66 2.73 -9.27
N ALA A 184 -26.25 2.08 -8.26
CA ALA A 184 -27.62 1.63 -8.36
C ALA A 184 -28.44 2.81 -8.87
N VAL A 185 -29.02 2.66 -10.06
CA VAL A 185 -29.93 3.63 -10.66
C VAL A 185 -30.92 3.98 -9.56
N ALA A 186 -30.94 5.25 -9.16
CA ALA A 186 -31.88 5.72 -8.15
C ALA A 186 -33.29 5.24 -8.53
N PRO A 187 -34.06 4.62 -7.62
CA PRO A 187 -35.39 4.17 -7.93
C PRO A 187 -36.19 5.35 -8.46
N ARG A 188 -36.71 5.18 -9.67
CA ARG A 188 -37.53 6.17 -10.39
C ARG A 188 -38.68 6.59 -9.45
N PRO A 189 -38.94 7.89 -9.25
CA PRO A 189 -40.04 8.31 -8.39
C PRO A 189 -41.36 7.73 -8.94
N PRO A 190 -42.28 7.27 -8.06
CA PRO A 190 -43.53 6.69 -8.50
C PRO A 190 -44.32 7.73 -9.30
N SER A 191 -44.75 7.35 -10.50
CA SER A 191 -45.63 8.14 -11.33
C SER A 191 -46.87 8.56 -10.54
N ALA A 192 -47.13 9.87 -10.50
CA ALA A 192 -48.30 10.42 -9.82
C ALA A 192 -49.59 9.78 -10.35
N PRO A 193 -50.58 9.47 -9.49
CA PRO A 193 -51.83 8.88 -9.92
C PRO A 193 -52.59 9.84 -10.85
N ALA A 194 -53.07 9.30 -11.98
CA ALA A 194 -53.84 10.04 -12.96
C ALA A 194 -55.11 10.64 -12.32
N ALA A 195 -55.28 11.96 -12.46
CA ALA A 195 -56.46 12.66 -12.01
C ALA A 195 -57.72 12.11 -12.73
N ARG A 196 -58.60 11.49 -11.95
CA ARG A 196 -59.89 10.95 -12.40
C ARG A 196 -60.83 12.11 -12.73
N ARG A 197 -61.02 12.39 -14.03
CA ARG A 197 -62.05 13.34 -14.52
C ARG A 197 -63.44 12.85 -14.09
N ARG A 198 -64.17 13.67 -13.33
CA ARG A 198 -65.61 13.48 -13.07
C ARG A 198 -66.41 13.91 -14.31
N PRO A 199 -67.38 13.11 -14.78
CA PRO A 199 -68.37 13.58 -15.74
C PRO A 199 -69.41 14.46 -15.04
N ARG A 200 -69.92 15.43 -15.79
CA ARG A 200 -70.92 16.41 -15.38
C ARG A 200 -72.28 15.99 -15.93
#